data_AF-A0A841LAP7-F1
#
_entry.id   AF-A0A841LAP7-F1
#
_cell.length_a   1.000
_cell.length_b   1.000
_cell.length_c   1.000
_cell.angle_alpha   90.00
_cell.angle_beta   90.00
_cell.angle_gamma   90.00
#
_symmetry.space_group_name_H-M   'P 1'
#
loop_
_entity.id
_entity.type
_entity.pdbx_description
1 polymer ?
#
loop_
_entity_poly.entity_id
_entity_poly.type
_entity_poly.pdbx_seq_one_letter_code
_entity_poly.pdbx_strand_id
1 'polypeptide(L)'
;MIPRNILLVMLILIVSSCQSKKAVHLKTVLEQKKRVVFNIMLGKNGPNEQKLKCLIDGDFKCAQQAISEEERAFNKIINEINALETGDIKYGNEIKSATSNYYKAIKESEIFDRLVIAQQQISQNETNTEKIRDAAMRQHGQLSRERLEMHKIISKKEQVLAEVQKQFDLLNHLR
;
A
#
# COMPACT_ATOMS: atom_id res chain seq x y z
N MET A 1 -59.10 19.56 -6.92
CA MET A 1 -58.19 20.65 -6.52
C MET A 1 -57.12 20.06 -5.63
N ILE A 2 -55.94 19.76 -6.18
CA ILE A 2 -54.78 19.34 -5.39
C ILE A 2 -54.30 20.59 -4.64
N PRO A 3 -54.15 20.55 -3.31
CA PRO A 3 -53.78 21.75 -2.56
C PRO A 3 -52.41 22.25 -3.02
N ARG A 4 -52.38 23.51 -3.45
CA ARG A 4 -51.24 24.23 -4.06
C ARG A 4 -49.96 24.23 -3.21
N ASN A 5 -50.05 23.79 -1.95
CA ASN A 5 -48.96 23.74 -0.98
C ASN A 5 -48.16 22.42 -0.99
N ILE A 6 -48.65 21.34 -1.63
CA ILE A 6 -47.89 20.07 -1.69
C ILE A 6 -46.78 20.14 -2.76
N LEU A 7 -46.99 20.93 -3.82
CA LEU A 7 -46.04 21.05 -4.93
C LEU A 7 -44.74 21.77 -4.50
N LEU A 8 -44.80 22.64 -3.49
CA LEU A 8 -43.63 23.39 -3.01
C LEU A 8 -42.70 22.54 -2.13
N VAL A 9 -43.24 21.52 -1.43
CA VAL A 9 -42.47 20.63 -0.55
C VAL A 9 -41.70 19.57 -1.36
N MET A 10 -42.21 19.17 -2.52
CA MET A 10 -41.51 18.23 -3.43
C MET A 10 -40.30 18.87 -4.15
N LEU A 11 -40.23 20.19 -4.24
CA LEU A 11 -39.14 20.88 -4.96
C LEU A 11 -37.82 20.95 -4.18
N ILE A 12 -37.85 20.71 -2.86
CA ILE A 12 -36.66 20.81 -1.98
C ILE A 12 -35.88 19.47 -1.93
N LEU A 13 -36.44 18.37 -2.44
CA LEU A 13 -35.79 17.05 -2.45
C LEU A 13 -34.92 16.79 -3.69
N ILE A 14 -34.81 17.75 -4.61
CA ILE A 14 -33.87 17.67 -5.73
C ILE A 14 -32.52 18.22 -5.27
N VAL A 15 -31.93 17.63 -4.22
CA VAL A 15 -30.47 17.61 -4.09
C VAL A 15 -29.98 16.70 -5.21
N SER A 16 -29.79 17.30 -6.38
CA SER A 16 -29.10 16.69 -7.51
C SER A 16 -27.81 16.07 -6.96
N SER A 17 -27.79 14.73 -6.91
CA SER A 17 -26.64 13.88 -6.66
C SER A 17 -25.62 14.10 -7.79
N CYS A 18 -25.01 15.28 -7.80
CA CYS A 18 -23.90 15.58 -8.67
C CYS A 18 -22.66 14.95 -8.04
N GLN A 19 -22.18 13.87 -8.66
CA GLN A 19 -20.86 13.33 -8.34
C GLN A 19 -19.83 14.45 -8.42
N SER A 20 -19.08 14.65 -7.35
CA SER A 20 -18.02 15.65 -7.34
C SER A 20 -16.95 15.23 -8.34
N LYS A 21 -16.75 16.00 -9.42
CA LYS A 21 -15.69 15.75 -10.41
C LYS A 21 -14.30 15.65 -9.75
N LYS A 22 -14.07 16.47 -8.72
CA LYS A 22 -12.84 16.43 -7.92
C LYS A 22 -12.70 15.10 -7.15
N ALA A 23 -13.79 14.60 -6.56
CA ALA A 23 -13.79 13.32 -5.85
C ALA A 23 -13.58 12.12 -6.80
N VAL A 24 -14.22 12.14 -7.98
CA VAL A 24 -13.99 11.14 -9.04
C VAL A 24 -12.53 11.14 -9.48
N HIS A 25 -11.94 12.33 -9.68
CA HIS A 25 -10.53 12.47 -10.04
C HIS A 25 -9.62 11.91 -8.95
N LEU A 26 -9.85 12.26 -7.68
CA LEU A 26 -9.07 11.74 -6.56
C LEU A 26 -9.14 10.20 -6.48
N LYS A 27 -10.34 9.61 -6.58
CA LYS A 27 -10.53 8.14 -6.62
C LYS A 27 -9.71 7.51 -7.76
N THR A 28 -9.79 8.10 -8.95
CA THR A 28 -9.08 7.62 -10.15
C THR A 28 -7.57 7.65 -9.95
N VAL A 29 -7.04 8.74 -9.39
CA VAL A 29 -5.59 8.87 -9.12
C VAL A 29 -5.14 7.84 -8.09
N LEU A 30 -5.89 7.63 -7.00
CA LEU A 30 -5.56 6.63 -5.99
C LEU A 30 -5.60 5.19 -6.56
N GLU A 31 -6.60 4.85 -7.38
CA GLU A 31 -6.67 3.56 -8.07
C GLU A 31 -5.53 3.35 -9.08
N GLN A 32 -5.08 4.43 -9.74
CA GLN A 32 -3.87 4.36 -10.55
C GLN A 32 -2.64 4.03 -9.69
N LYS A 33 -2.49 4.64 -8.51
CA LYS A 33 -1.37 4.31 -7.58
C LYS A 33 -1.42 2.85 -7.14
N LYS A 34 -2.60 2.30 -6.87
CA LYS A 34 -2.78 0.86 -6.60
C LYS A 34 -2.21 -0.02 -7.69
N ARG A 35 -2.46 0.32 -8.97
CA ARG A 35 -1.86 -0.42 -10.11
C ARG A 35 -0.33 -0.31 -10.15
N VAL A 36 0.22 0.85 -9.81
CA VAL A 36 1.69 1.00 -9.73
C VAL A 36 2.26 0.14 -8.60
N VAL A 37 1.64 0.13 -7.42
CA VAL A 37 2.05 -0.75 -6.31
C VAL A 37 1.97 -2.23 -6.71
N PHE A 38 0.89 -2.63 -7.38
CA PHE A 38 0.78 -3.99 -7.93
C PHE A 38 1.96 -4.33 -8.85
N ASN A 39 2.36 -3.40 -9.74
CA ASN A 39 3.50 -3.64 -10.62
C ASN A 39 4.85 -3.68 -9.89
N ILE A 40 5.00 -2.97 -8.77
CA ILE A 40 6.20 -3.07 -7.93
C ILE A 40 6.31 -4.48 -7.31
N MET A 41 5.20 -4.97 -6.76
CA MET A 41 5.15 -6.23 -6.01
C MET A 41 5.05 -7.47 -6.89
N LEU A 42 4.28 -7.42 -7.97
CA LEU A 42 3.88 -8.58 -8.77
C LEU A 42 4.05 -8.36 -10.28
N GLY A 43 4.51 -7.18 -10.69
CA GLY A 43 4.69 -6.86 -12.10
C GLY A 43 5.87 -7.58 -12.70
N LYS A 44 5.73 -7.94 -13.98
CA LYS A 44 6.84 -8.48 -14.77
C LYS A 44 7.94 -7.41 -14.92
N ASN A 45 9.19 -7.81 -14.70
CA ASN A 45 10.37 -6.96 -14.57
C ASN A 45 10.26 -5.92 -13.44
N GLY A 46 9.38 -6.15 -12.45
CA GLY A 46 9.29 -5.32 -11.27
C GLY A 46 10.45 -5.57 -10.29
N PRO A 47 10.74 -4.64 -9.36
CA PRO A 47 11.81 -4.81 -8.38
C PRO A 47 11.68 -6.10 -7.56
N ASN A 48 10.47 -6.53 -7.20
CA ASN A 48 10.26 -7.76 -6.46
C ASN A 48 10.59 -9.02 -7.27
N GLU A 49 10.28 -9.05 -8.57
CA GLU A 49 10.68 -10.18 -9.44
C GLU A 49 12.20 -10.22 -9.64
N GLN A 50 12.84 -9.05 -9.80
CA GLN A 50 14.29 -8.97 -9.89
C GLN A 50 14.96 -9.44 -8.59
N LYS A 51 14.42 -9.05 -7.43
CA LYS A 51 14.86 -9.53 -6.12
C LYS A 51 14.80 -11.06 -6.06
N LEU A 52 13.66 -11.66 -6.45
CA LEU A 52 13.49 -13.11 -6.46
C LEU A 52 14.49 -13.81 -7.40
N LYS A 53 14.67 -13.29 -8.62
CA LYS A 53 15.64 -13.83 -9.58
C LYS A 53 17.06 -13.81 -9.00
N CYS A 54 17.47 -12.69 -8.43
CA CYS A 54 18.80 -12.56 -7.84
C CYS A 54 19.02 -13.47 -6.63
N LEU A 55 17.98 -13.74 -5.83
CA LEU A 55 18.06 -14.72 -4.74
C LEU A 55 18.19 -16.16 -5.26
N ILE A 56 17.51 -16.52 -6.35
CA ILE A 56 17.65 -17.82 -7.00
C ILE A 56 19.08 -18.02 -7.54
N ASP A 57 19.64 -16.96 -8.12
CA ASP A 57 21.01 -16.97 -8.68
C ASP A 57 22.10 -16.87 -7.59
N GLY A 58 21.73 -16.72 -6.30
CA GLY A 58 22.67 -16.55 -5.19
C GLY A 58 23.36 -15.17 -5.15
N ASP A 59 22.94 -14.21 -5.98
CA ASP A 59 23.46 -12.85 -6.01
C ASP A 59 22.76 -11.97 -4.97
N PHE A 60 23.23 -12.08 -3.73
CA PHE A 60 22.72 -11.28 -2.61
C PHE A 60 22.93 -9.77 -2.81
N LYS A 61 23.96 -9.36 -3.54
CA LYS A 61 24.22 -7.94 -3.80
C LYS A 61 23.18 -7.37 -4.75
N CYS A 62 22.86 -8.09 -5.82
CA CYS A 62 21.76 -7.74 -6.71
C CYS A 62 20.42 -7.70 -5.94
N ALA A 63 20.14 -8.69 -5.10
CA ALA A 63 18.89 -8.73 -4.36
C ALA A 63 18.73 -7.53 -3.40
N GLN A 64 19.81 -7.12 -2.72
CA GLN A 64 19.81 -5.91 -1.87
C GLN A 64 19.62 -4.62 -2.68
N GLN A 65 20.16 -4.56 -3.90
CA GLN A 65 19.91 -3.44 -4.81
C GLN A 65 18.44 -3.39 -5.24
N ALA A 66 17.84 -4.52 -5.60
CA ALA A 66 16.43 -4.61 -5.97
C ALA A 66 15.51 -4.12 -4.84
N ILE A 67 15.80 -4.44 -3.57
CA ILE A 67 15.03 -3.87 -2.43
C ILE A 67 15.18 -2.35 -2.33
N SER A 68 16.34 -1.81 -2.66
CA SER A 68 16.55 -0.35 -2.65
C SER A 68 15.78 0.35 -3.76
N GLU A 69 15.59 -0.32 -4.90
CA GLU A 69 14.72 0.15 -5.98
C GLU A 69 13.24 0.05 -5.58
N GLU A 70 12.84 -1.03 -4.92
CA GLU A 70 11.51 -1.22 -4.33
C GLU A 70 11.19 -0.11 -3.32
N GLU A 71 12.09 0.16 -2.37
CA GLU A 71 11.93 1.24 -1.39
C GLU A 71 11.74 2.60 -2.06
N ARG A 72 12.57 2.91 -3.08
CA ARG A 72 12.48 4.16 -3.83
C ARG A 72 11.14 4.28 -4.55
N ALA A 73 10.67 3.19 -5.16
CA ALA A 73 9.39 3.16 -5.87
C ALA A 73 8.20 3.38 -4.93
N PHE A 74 8.20 2.73 -3.76
CA PHE A 74 7.19 2.98 -2.72
C PHE A 74 7.26 4.40 -2.17
N ASN A 75 8.44 4.92 -1.85
CA ASN A 75 8.61 6.28 -1.36
C ASN A 75 8.06 7.30 -2.35
N LYS A 76 8.30 7.10 -3.65
CA LYS A 76 7.71 7.95 -4.70
C LYS A 76 6.19 7.94 -4.65
N ILE A 77 5.55 6.77 -4.61
CA ILE A 77 4.09 6.65 -4.56
C ILE A 77 3.50 7.29 -3.30
N ILE A 78 4.10 7.03 -2.14
CA ILE A 78 3.66 7.58 -0.86
C ILE A 78 3.75 9.12 -0.89
N ASN A 79 4.85 9.67 -1.41
CA ASN A 79 5.01 11.12 -1.55
C ASN A 79 4.01 11.72 -2.53
N GLU A 80 3.78 11.07 -3.67
CA GLU A 80 2.77 11.49 -4.66
C GLU A 80 1.36 11.48 -4.05
N ILE A 81 1.01 10.48 -3.25
CA ILE A 81 -0.28 10.42 -2.53
C ILE A 81 -0.38 11.55 -1.51
N ASN A 82 0.66 11.75 -0.69
CA ASN A 82 0.67 12.79 0.34
C ASN A 82 0.52 14.20 -0.25
N ALA A 83 1.08 14.42 -1.45
CA ALA A 83 1.00 15.66 -2.20
C ALA A 83 -0.37 15.91 -2.87
N LEU A 84 -1.28 14.94 -2.90
CA LEU A 84 -2.61 15.14 -3.50
C LEU A 84 -3.39 16.21 -2.75
N GLU A 85 -3.93 17.15 -3.52
CA GLU A 85 -4.88 18.13 -3.04
C GLU A 85 -6.25 17.50 -2.84
N THR A 86 -6.83 17.75 -1.68
CA THR A 86 -8.11 17.20 -1.26
C THR A 86 -9.19 18.27 -1.20
N GLY A 87 -8.80 19.55 -1.05
CA GLY A 87 -9.69 20.71 -1.11
C GLY A 87 -10.95 20.55 -0.26
N ASP A 88 -12.10 20.74 -0.89
CA ASP A 88 -13.45 20.63 -0.34
C ASP A 88 -14.06 19.21 -0.48
N ILE A 89 -13.28 18.22 -0.92
CA ILE A 89 -13.76 16.85 -1.09
C ILE A 89 -14.04 16.25 0.29
N LYS A 90 -15.28 15.81 0.51
CA LYS A 90 -15.67 15.13 1.76
C LYS A 90 -14.82 13.87 1.93
N TYR A 91 -14.27 13.67 3.14
CA TYR A 91 -13.37 12.54 3.43
C TYR A 91 -12.08 12.49 2.59
N GLY A 92 -11.72 13.56 1.87
CA GLY A 92 -10.55 13.58 0.99
C GLY A 92 -9.23 13.43 1.74
N ASN A 93 -9.08 14.07 2.90
CA ASN A 93 -7.86 13.96 3.72
C ASN A 93 -7.74 12.58 4.37
N GLU A 94 -8.86 12.03 4.80
CA GLU A 94 -9.00 10.74 5.44
C GLU A 94 -8.59 9.63 4.46
N ILE A 95 -9.13 9.64 3.23
CA ILE A 95 -8.77 8.63 2.23
C ILE A 95 -7.32 8.75 1.78
N LYS A 96 -6.79 9.98 1.65
CA LYS A 96 -5.38 10.23 1.37
C LYS A 96 -4.48 9.64 2.46
N SER A 97 -4.78 9.96 3.72
CA SER A 97 -4.01 9.49 4.89
C SER A 97 -4.10 7.97 5.04
N ALA A 98 -5.29 7.39 4.93
CA ALA A 98 -5.48 5.94 5.02
C ALA A 98 -4.71 5.19 3.93
N THR A 99 -4.75 5.69 2.68
CA THR A 99 -4.02 5.09 1.55
C THR A 99 -2.51 5.17 1.76
N SER A 100 -2.01 6.34 2.14
CA SER A 100 -0.58 6.55 2.43
C SER A 100 -0.07 5.64 3.56
N ASN A 101 -0.84 5.53 4.64
CA ASN A 101 -0.51 4.67 5.78
C ASN A 101 -0.53 3.18 5.41
N TYR A 102 -1.46 2.75 4.57
CA TYR A 102 -1.51 1.37 4.08
C TYR A 102 -0.28 1.03 3.24
N TYR A 103 0.10 1.87 2.27
CA TYR A 103 1.29 1.62 1.46
C TYR A 103 2.60 1.78 2.24
N LYS A 104 2.63 2.62 3.27
CA LYS A 104 3.76 2.66 4.20
C LYS A 104 3.95 1.33 4.93
N ALA A 105 2.87 0.72 5.43
CA ALA A 105 2.93 -0.57 6.10
C ALA A 105 3.38 -1.70 5.14
N ILE A 106 2.90 -1.70 3.88
CA ILE A 106 3.38 -2.63 2.86
C ILE A 106 4.87 -2.42 2.61
N LYS A 107 5.30 -1.18 2.36
CA LYS A 107 6.71 -0.85 2.15
C LYS A 107 7.59 -1.38 3.29
N GLU A 108 7.20 -1.13 4.54
CA GLU A 108 7.94 -1.60 5.72
C GLU A 108 8.09 -3.11 5.75
N SER A 109 7.05 -3.86 5.37
CA SER A 109 7.10 -5.33 5.26
C SER A 109 7.99 -5.81 4.12
N GLU A 110 7.95 -5.17 2.95
CA GLU A 110 8.78 -5.57 1.80
C GLU A 110 10.26 -5.27 2.04
N ILE A 111 10.60 -4.06 2.52
CA ILE A 111 12.01 -3.70 2.75
C ILE A 111 12.62 -4.45 3.94
N PHE A 112 11.79 -5.08 4.80
CA PHE A 112 12.24 -5.98 5.84
C PHE A 112 12.98 -7.21 5.27
N ASP A 113 12.77 -7.54 3.99
CA ASP A 113 13.58 -8.55 3.28
C ASP A 113 15.08 -8.28 3.37
N ARG A 114 15.53 -7.03 3.54
CA ARG A 114 16.97 -6.73 3.70
C ARG A 114 17.60 -7.53 4.84
N LEU A 115 16.89 -7.68 5.95
CA LEU A 115 17.34 -8.42 7.12
C LEU A 115 17.33 -9.92 6.85
N VAL A 116 16.28 -10.42 6.20
CA VAL A 116 16.15 -11.84 5.83
C VAL A 116 17.28 -12.24 4.88
N ILE A 117 17.52 -11.45 3.83
CA ILE A 117 18.59 -11.69 2.86
C ILE A 117 19.96 -11.66 3.53
N ALA A 118 20.21 -10.72 4.45
CA ALA A 118 21.47 -10.67 5.18
C ALA A 118 21.71 -11.94 6.01
N GLN A 119 20.68 -12.46 6.70
CA GLN A 119 20.81 -13.74 7.42
C GLN A 119 20.96 -14.92 6.48
N GLN A 120 20.29 -14.91 5.32
CA GLN A 120 20.43 -15.96 4.31
C GLN A 120 21.87 -16.02 3.78
N GLN A 121 22.46 -14.88 3.45
CA GLN A 121 23.86 -14.78 3.02
C GLN A 121 24.82 -15.35 4.08
N ILE A 122 24.60 -15.05 5.37
CA ILE A 122 25.43 -15.61 6.44
C ILE A 122 25.27 -17.13 6.53
N SER A 123 24.03 -17.64 6.47
CA SER A 123 23.75 -19.07 6.58
C SER A 123 24.27 -19.88 5.39
N GLN A 124 24.34 -19.29 4.20
CA GLN A 124 24.78 -19.96 2.98
C GLN A 124 26.27 -19.78 2.68
N ASN A 125 26.97 -18.91 3.41
CA ASN A 125 28.41 -18.74 3.22
C ASN A 125 29.18 -19.91 3.85
N GLU A 126 29.79 -20.75 3.02
CA GLU A 126 30.56 -21.92 3.42
C GLU A 126 31.82 -21.57 4.22
N THR A 127 32.36 -20.35 4.11
CA THR A 127 33.51 -19.90 4.90
C THR A 127 33.16 -19.67 6.37
N ASN A 128 31.87 -19.54 6.70
CA ASN A 128 31.42 -19.41 8.08
C ASN A 128 31.45 -20.75 8.80
N THR A 129 31.75 -20.72 10.11
CA THR A 129 31.63 -21.92 10.95
C THR A 129 30.17 -22.37 11.05
N GLU A 130 29.96 -23.67 11.31
CA GLU A 130 28.63 -24.23 11.53
C GLU A 130 27.83 -23.46 12.58
N LYS A 131 28.46 -23.13 13.72
CA LYS A 131 27.86 -22.32 14.79
C LYS A 131 27.33 -20.96 14.30
N ILE A 132 28.04 -20.31 13.37
CA ILE A 132 27.62 -19.02 12.79
C ILE A 132 26.43 -19.23 11.85
N ARG A 133 26.48 -20.26 11.00
CA ARG A 133 25.38 -20.59 10.08
C ARG A 133 24.10 -20.95 10.83
N ASP A 134 24.20 -21.75 11.89
CA ASP A 134 23.07 -22.13 12.75
C ASP A 134 22.47 -20.94 13.50
N ALA A 135 23.31 -20.00 13.95
CA ALA A 135 22.82 -18.78 14.57
C ALA A 135 22.00 -17.93 13.58
N ALA A 136 22.47 -17.80 12.33
CA ALA A 136 21.73 -17.09 11.28
C ALA A 136 20.41 -17.80 10.92
N MET A 137 20.39 -19.14 10.87
CA MET A 137 19.16 -19.90 10.68
C MET A 137 18.15 -19.73 11.82
N ARG A 138 18.61 -19.65 13.07
CA ARG A 138 17.73 -19.32 14.20
C ARG A 138 17.17 -17.90 14.10
N GLN A 139 17.99 -16.95 13.67
CA GLN A 139 17.55 -15.57 13.45
C GLN A 139 16.46 -15.49 12.36
N HIS A 140 16.56 -16.28 11.28
CA HIS A 140 15.50 -16.41 10.27
C HIS A 140 14.14 -16.77 10.88
N GLY A 141 14.11 -17.70 11.83
CA GLY A 141 12.89 -18.08 12.54
C GLY A 141 12.29 -16.92 13.35
N GLN A 142 13.12 -16.04 13.92
CA GLN A 142 12.66 -14.82 14.60
C GLN A 142 12.14 -13.78 13.60
N LEU A 143 12.87 -13.51 12.53
CA LEU A 143 12.45 -12.59 11.47
C LEU A 143 11.12 -13.03 10.84
N SER A 144 10.87 -14.33 10.73
CA SER A 144 9.58 -14.87 10.25
C SER A 144 8.41 -14.51 11.18
N ARG A 145 8.63 -14.51 12.51
CA ARG A 145 7.61 -14.07 13.48
C ARG A 145 7.37 -12.56 13.40
N GLU A 146 8.43 -11.78 13.26
CA GLU A 146 8.32 -10.32 13.08
C GLU A 146 7.53 -9.97 11.81
N ARG A 147 7.77 -10.71 10.70
CA ARG A 147 7.00 -10.57 9.46
C ARG A 147 5.51 -10.87 9.65
N LEU A 148 5.18 -11.88 10.45
CA LEU A 148 3.78 -12.18 10.77
C LEU A 148 3.10 -11.00 11.50
N GLU A 149 3.80 -10.34 12.41
CA GLU A 149 3.28 -9.13 13.07
C GLU A 149 3.10 -7.97 12.08
N MET A 150 4.01 -7.80 11.12
CA MET A 150 3.86 -6.82 10.05
C MET A 150 2.62 -7.08 9.19
N HIS A 151 2.33 -8.34 8.85
CA HIS A 151 1.09 -8.70 8.14
C HIS A 151 -0.18 -8.34 8.94
N LYS A 152 -0.16 -8.51 10.26
CA LYS A 152 -1.28 -8.07 11.12
C LYS A 152 -1.44 -6.54 11.07
N ILE A 153 -0.35 -5.79 11.04
CA ILE A 153 -0.38 -4.33 10.90
C ILE A 153 -0.95 -3.95 9.53
N ILE A 154 -0.49 -4.56 8.44
CA ILE A 154 -1.01 -4.33 7.09
C ILE A 154 -2.51 -4.60 7.04
N SER A 155 -2.97 -5.74 7.56
CA SER A 155 -4.38 -6.10 7.59
C SER A 155 -5.23 -5.06 8.35
N LYS A 156 -4.75 -4.57 9.50
CA LYS A 156 -5.43 -3.48 10.22
C LYS A 156 -5.49 -2.18 9.40
N LYS A 157 -4.43 -1.82 8.70
CA LYS A 157 -4.40 -0.62 7.84
C LYS A 157 -5.29 -0.77 6.61
N GLU A 158 -5.37 -1.97 6.05
CA GLU A 158 -6.28 -2.30 4.95
C GLU A 158 -7.75 -2.16 5.37
N GLN A 159 -8.11 -2.67 6.55
CA GLN A 159 -9.47 -2.52 7.09
C GLN A 159 -9.85 -1.04 7.28
N VAL A 160 -8.93 -0.24 7.82
CA VAL A 160 -9.14 1.22 7.96
C VAL A 160 -9.32 1.87 6.58
N LEU A 161 -8.45 1.55 5.62
CA LEU A 161 -8.56 2.06 4.25
C LEU A 161 -9.91 1.68 3.63
N ALA A 162 -10.35 0.43 3.77
CA ALA A 162 -11.61 -0.03 3.23
C ALA A 162 -12.81 0.70 3.84
N GLU A 163 -12.81 0.96 5.15
CA GLU A 163 -13.89 1.71 5.80
C GLU A 163 -13.90 3.18 5.34
N VAL A 164 -12.74 3.82 5.31
CA VAL A 164 -12.61 5.20 4.83
C VAL A 164 -13.02 5.33 3.36
N GLN A 165 -12.67 4.34 2.52
CA GLN A 165 -13.09 4.27 1.13
C GLN A 165 -14.63 4.24 1.00
N LYS A 166 -15.32 3.44 1.83
CA LYS A 166 -16.79 3.40 1.83
C LYS A 166 -17.40 4.75 2.20
N GLN A 167 -16.89 5.40 3.25
CA GLN A 167 -17.38 6.72 3.66
C GLN A 167 -17.11 7.79 2.60
N PHE A 168 -15.93 7.76 1.99
CA PHE A 168 -15.56 8.64 0.88
C PHE A 168 -16.51 8.46 -0.31
N ASP A 169 -16.77 7.22 -0.73
CA ASP A 169 -17.65 6.93 -1.86
C ASP A 169 -19.10 7.36 -1.55
N LEU A 170 -19.61 7.02 -0.36
CA LEU A 170 -20.96 7.39 0.09
C LEU A 170 -21.18 8.90 0.10
N LEU A 171 -20.28 9.66 0.75
CA LEU A 171 -20.45 11.09 0.96
C LEU A 171 -20.23 11.93 -0.31
N ASN A 172 -19.50 11.40 -1.29
CA ASN A 172 -19.28 12.03 -2.58
C ASN A 172 -20.16 11.45 -3.70
N HIS A 173 -21.11 10.58 -3.36
CA HIS A 173 -22.04 9.92 -4.29
C HIS A 173 -21.36 9.11 -5.41
N LEU A 174 -20.18 8.56 -5.12
CA LEU A 174 -19.45 7.69 -6.03
C LEU A 174 -20.02 6.28 -5.90
N ARG A 175 -20.41 5.69 -7.03
CA ARG A 175 -20.81 4.27 -7.10
C ARG A 175 -19.57 3.37 -7.20
#